data_AF-A0A5D0U1C5-F1
#
_entry.id   AF-A0A5D0U1C5-F1
#
_cell.length_a   1.000
_cell.length_b   1.000
_cell.length_c   1.000
_cell.angle_alpha   90.00
_cell.angle_beta   90.00
_cell.angle_gamma   90.00
#
_symmetry.space_group_name_H-M   'P 1'
#
loop_
_entity.id
_entity.type
_entity.pdbx_description
1 polymer ?
#
loop_
_entity_poly.entity_id
_entity_poly.type
_entity_poly.pdbx_seq_one_letter_code
_entity_poly.pdbx_strand_id
1 'polypeptide(L)'
;MVATTVWPRAARTSAVRRPRPLLVPVIKMVDDMSAPLEADVPGGCDEPCIQVFTYLGQVCQQAYTWVMRITQQHEDTSAEPPRRSRAGREATRAAILAAARQAWTEHGFDEVGLREIASRAGVTAALVNRYFGTKEALFREAIGTEDPSPAGLADIDPGQFGRVLAAVTLSGEHHATVQARTEHDAHLMLLRSAPSPAAQPVLRDYVENTVMPPLAHYFGGDDQARKRAAAVLALSLGASILGHILRTEPLAQAESEAAGSEADPDLVTVFAAMLQSAADTPLGESR
;
A
#
# COMPACT_ATOMS: atom_id res chain seq x y z
N MET A 1 -26.30 -45.26 -30.11
CA MET A 1 -26.96 -44.50 -29.03
C MET A 1 -26.32 -43.12 -29.00
N VAL A 2 -26.93 -42.14 -29.67
CA VAL A 2 -26.40 -40.78 -29.78
C VAL A 2 -27.08 -39.94 -28.71
N ALA A 3 -26.32 -39.45 -27.75
CA ALA A 3 -26.81 -38.54 -26.72
C ALA A 3 -26.90 -37.13 -27.32
N THR A 4 -28.11 -36.70 -27.65
CA THR A 4 -28.45 -35.32 -28.00
C THR A 4 -28.42 -34.46 -26.73
N THR A 5 -27.35 -33.72 -26.49
CA THR A 5 -27.33 -32.65 -25.47
C THR A 5 -27.95 -31.40 -26.06
N VAL A 6 -29.26 -31.23 -25.82
CA VAL A 6 -30.02 -30.02 -26.10
C VAL A 6 -29.57 -28.92 -25.14
N TRP A 7 -29.07 -27.80 -25.67
CA TRP A 7 -28.73 -26.61 -24.90
C TRP A 7 -30.01 -25.94 -24.36
N PRO A 8 -30.08 -25.53 -23.09
CA PRO A 8 -31.26 -24.84 -22.58
C PRO A 8 -31.36 -23.44 -23.19
N ARG A 9 -32.51 -23.18 -23.85
CA ARG A 9 -32.86 -21.88 -24.41
C ARG A 9 -33.10 -20.90 -23.25
N ALA A 10 -32.22 -19.92 -23.09
CA ALA A 10 -32.33 -18.90 -22.05
C ALA A 10 -33.71 -18.23 -22.10
N ALA A 11 -34.40 -18.22 -20.95
CA ALA A 11 -35.69 -17.57 -20.78
C ALA A 11 -35.55 -16.06 -21.01
N ARG A 12 -36.39 -15.52 -21.88
CA ARG A 12 -36.56 -14.07 -22.05
C ARG A 12 -37.32 -13.53 -20.85
N THR A 13 -36.62 -12.86 -19.93
CA THR A 13 -37.22 -11.97 -18.94
C THR A 13 -36.73 -10.54 -19.14
N SER A 14 -37.70 -9.71 -19.47
CA SER A 14 -37.78 -8.26 -19.56
C SER A 14 -36.80 -7.43 -18.71
N ALA A 15 -36.04 -6.58 -19.41
CA ALA A 15 -35.84 -5.13 -19.17
C ALA A 15 -34.42 -4.72 -19.62
N VAL A 16 -34.19 -4.68 -20.93
CA VAL A 16 -32.91 -4.22 -21.49
C VAL A 16 -32.78 -2.71 -21.26
N ARG A 17 -32.11 -2.31 -20.18
CA ARG A 17 -31.54 -0.96 -20.09
C ARG A 17 -30.41 -0.86 -21.12
N ARG A 18 -30.44 0.20 -21.93
CA ARG A 18 -29.44 0.42 -22.99
C ARG A 18 -28.03 0.43 -22.37
N PRO A 19 -27.07 -0.33 -22.91
CA PRO A 19 -25.70 -0.31 -22.43
C PRO A 19 -25.11 1.11 -22.50
N ARG A 20 -24.29 1.48 -21.51
CA ARG A 20 -23.55 2.75 -21.51
C ARG A 20 -22.70 2.83 -22.80
N PRO A 21 -22.59 4.01 -23.45
CA PRO A 21 -22.00 4.15 -24.78
C PRO A 21 -20.54 3.69 -24.89
N LEU A 22 -19.82 3.59 -23.76
CA LEU A 22 -18.42 3.13 -23.70
C LEU A 22 -18.25 1.60 -23.67
N LEU A 23 -19.30 0.83 -23.36
CA LEU A 23 -19.24 -0.64 -23.29
C LEU A 23 -19.79 -1.32 -24.56
N VAL A 24 -20.51 -0.57 -25.41
CA VAL A 24 -21.04 -1.06 -26.69
C VAL A 24 -19.95 -1.59 -27.63
N PRO A 25 -18.76 -0.94 -27.76
CA PRO A 25 -17.69 -1.45 -28.63
C PRO A 25 -17.10 -2.76 -28.10
N VAL A 26 -16.97 -2.90 -26.77
CA VAL A 26 -16.37 -4.08 -26.13
C VAL A 26 -17.31 -5.28 -26.21
N ILE A 27 -18.61 -5.08 -25.96
CA ILE A 27 -19.64 -6.12 -26.10
C ILE A 27 -19.73 -6.58 -27.56
N LYS A 28 -19.74 -5.64 -28.51
CA LYS A 28 -19.75 -5.96 -29.94
C LYS A 28 -18.49 -6.72 -30.38
N MET A 29 -17.32 -6.36 -29.86
CA MET A 29 -16.06 -7.06 -30.15
C MET A 29 -16.04 -8.49 -29.60
N VAL A 30 -16.65 -8.71 -28.42
CA VAL A 30 -16.79 -10.04 -27.82
C VAL A 30 -17.83 -10.89 -28.57
N ASP A 31 -18.95 -10.30 -28.98
CA ASP A 31 -19.97 -10.99 -29.80
C ASP A 31 -19.42 -11.34 -31.20
N ASP A 32 -18.64 -10.45 -31.82
CA ASP A 32 -17.99 -10.69 -33.11
C ASP A 32 -16.89 -11.78 -33.01
N MET A 33 -16.21 -11.92 -31.85
CA MET A 33 -15.29 -13.03 -31.56
C MET A 33 -16.01 -14.35 -31.19
N SER A 34 -17.27 -14.27 -30.76
CA SER A 34 -18.10 -15.42 -30.37
C SER A 34 -18.96 -15.94 -31.52
N ALA A 35 -18.96 -15.25 -32.67
CA ALA A 35 -19.63 -15.70 -33.87
C ALA A 35 -19.06 -17.07 -34.26
N PRO A 36 -19.90 -18.10 -34.46
CA PRO A 36 -19.42 -19.41 -34.84
C PRO A 36 -18.66 -19.29 -36.15
N LEU A 37 -17.38 -19.70 -36.14
CA LEU A 37 -16.67 -20.09 -37.35
C LEU A 37 -17.42 -21.31 -37.90
N GLU A 38 -18.49 -21.08 -38.67
CA GLU A 38 -19.02 -22.03 -39.65
C GLU A 38 -17.99 -22.13 -40.79
N ALA A 39 -16.82 -22.66 -40.48
CA ALA A 39 -15.90 -23.20 -41.45
C ALA A 39 -16.25 -24.68 -41.56
N ASP A 40 -16.82 -25.04 -42.71
CA ASP A 40 -16.94 -26.40 -43.22
C ASP A 40 -15.63 -27.15 -42.90
N VAL A 41 -15.66 -28.11 -41.99
CA VAL A 41 -14.50 -28.95 -41.67
C VAL A 41 -14.46 -30.04 -42.74
N PRO A 42 -13.54 -30.01 -43.72
CA PRO A 42 -13.44 -31.07 -44.71
C PRO A 42 -12.89 -32.30 -43.98
N GLY A 43 -13.51 -33.45 -44.20
CA GLY A 43 -13.18 -34.69 -43.49
C GLY A 43 -11.69 -35.04 -43.54
N GLY A 44 -11.11 -35.27 -42.35
CA GLY A 44 -9.76 -35.79 -42.16
C GLY A 44 -8.93 -34.95 -41.20
N CYS A 45 -9.19 -35.04 -39.90
CA CYS A 45 -8.29 -34.52 -38.86
C CYS A 45 -8.17 -35.54 -37.72
N ASP A 46 -6.95 -35.95 -37.42
CA ASP A 46 -6.62 -36.89 -36.35
C ASP A 46 -6.83 -36.27 -34.94
N GLU A 47 -6.92 -37.15 -33.92
CA GLU A 47 -7.21 -36.86 -32.50
C GLU A 47 -6.52 -35.64 -31.85
N PRO A 48 -5.28 -35.23 -32.21
CA PRO A 48 -4.62 -34.06 -31.61
C PRO A 48 -5.29 -32.72 -31.93
N CYS A 49 -5.92 -32.57 -33.11
CA CYS A 49 -6.54 -31.30 -33.52
C CYS A 49 -7.86 -31.01 -32.79
N ILE A 50 -8.60 -32.06 -32.43
CA ILE A 50 -9.86 -31.94 -31.67
C ILE A 50 -9.56 -31.45 -30.24
N GLN A 51 -8.45 -31.90 -29.63
CA GLN A 51 -8.02 -31.46 -28.30
C GLN A 51 -7.64 -29.97 -28.26
N VAL A 52 -6.97 -29.46 -29.29
CA VAL A 52 -6.61 -28.04 -29.36
C VAL A 52 -7.86 -27.16 -29.53
N PHE A 53 -8.83 -27.60 -30.34
CA PHE A 53 -10.09 -26.87 -30.53
C PHE A 53 -10.98 -26.88 -29.28
N THR A 54 -11.05 -28.01 -28.56
CA THR A 54 -11.77 -28.09 -27.29
C THR A 54 -11.09 -27.28 -26.18
N TYR A 55 -9.75 -27.28 -26.13
CA TYR A 55 -9.00 -26.52 -25.14
C TYR A 55 -9.17 -25.00 -25.33
N LEU A 56 -9.11 -24.50 -26.57
CA LEU A 56 -9.35 -23.09 -26.87
C LEU A 56 -10.82 -22.68 -26.58
N GLY A 57 -11.78 -23.56 -26.84
CA GLY A 57 -13.18 -23.35 -26.45
C GLY A 57 -13.38 -23.27 -24.93
N GLN A 58 -12.68 -24.13 -24.17
CA GLN A 58 -12.73 -24.13 -22.71
C GLN A 58 -12.10 -22.86 -22.12
N VAL A 59 -10.98 -22.38 -22.67
CA VAL A 59 -10.33 -21.13 -22.24
C VAL A 59 -11.25 -19.93 -22.51
N CYS A 60 -11.90 -19.87 -23.68
CA CYS A 60 -12.88 -18.82 -23.97
C CYS A 60 -14.10 -18.86 -23.04
N GLN A 61 -14.60 -20.06 -22.72
CA GLN A 61 -15.75 -20.20 -21.81
C GLN A 61 -15.40 -19.88 -20.35
N GLN A 62 -14.17 -20.20 -19.91
CA GLN A 62 -13.66 -19.78 -18.59
C GLN A 62 -13.42 -18.28 -18.52
N ALA A 63 -12.88 -17.66 -19.58
CA ALA A 63 -12.72 -16.21 -19.67
C ALA A 63 -14.08 -15.50 -19.67
N TYR A 64 -15.06 -16.00 -20.42
CA TYR A 64 -16.42 -15.45 -20.45
C TYR A 64 -17.12 -15.59 -19.10
N THR A 65 -17.05 -16.75 -18.45
CA THR A 65 -17.64 -16.93 -17.11
C THR A 65 -16.92 -16.11 -16.05
N TRP A 66 -15.61 -15.88 -16.18
CA TRP A 66 -14.85 -14.99 -15.30
C TRP A 66 -15.23 -13.52 -15.51
N VAL A 67 -15.33 -13.05 -16.75
CA VAL A 67 -15.81 -11.70 -17.10
C VAL A 67 -17.25 -11.50 -16.64
N MET A 68 -18.15 -12.47 -16.86
CA MET A 68 -19.54 -12.41 -16.41
C MET A 68 -19.67 -12.47 -14.87
N ARG A 69 -18.74 -13.13 -14.16
CA ARG A 69 -18.69 -13.12 -12.69
C ARG A 69 -18.21 -11.78 -12.15
N ILE A 70 -17.25 -11.13 -12.80
CA ILE A 70 -16.80 -9.78 -12.44
C ILE A 70 -17.90 -8.74 -12.70
N THR A 71 -18.64 -8.88 -13.80
CA THR A 71 -19.77 -7.98 -14.09
C THR A 71 -20.99 -8.26 -13.22
N GLN A 72 -21.29 -9.52 -12.86
CA GLN A 72 -22.34 -9.86 -11.89
C GLN A 72 -21.99 -9.47 -10.45
N GLN A 73 -20.72 -9.54 -10.04
CA GLN A 73 -20.27 -9.02 -8.74
C GLN A 73 -20.44 -7.49 -8.62
N HIS A 74 -20.56 -6.78 -9.74
CA HIS A 74 -20.89 -5.36 -9.75
C HIS A 74 -22.40 -5.05 -9.73
N GLU A 75 -23.29 -6.04 -9.93
CA GLU A 75 -24.75 -5.80 -10.04
C GLU A 75 -25.56 -6.13 -8.77
N ASP A 76 -25.00 -6.83 -7.77
CA ASP A 76 -25.68 -7.03 -6.47
C ASP A 76 -25.52 -5.86 -5.47
N THR A 77 -24.97 -4.72 -5.91
CA THR A 77 -24.95 -3.48 -5.10
C THR A 77 -25.85 -2.40 -5.71
N SER A 78 -27.12 -2.72 -5.91
CA SER A 78 -28.17 -1.73 -6.18
C SER A 78 -29.47 -2.10 -5.48
N ALA A 79 -29.37 -2.45 -4.20
CA ALA A 79 -30.46 -2.29 -3.24
C ALA A 79 -30.30 -0.94 -2.54
N GLU A 80 -31.41 -0.22 -2.38
CA GLU A 80 -31.66 0.90 -1.46
C GLU A 80 -30.60 0.98 -0.33
N PRO A 81 -29.94 2.13 -0.08
CA PRO A 81 -28.82 2.14 0.86
C PRO A 81 -29.32 1.69 2.24
N PRO A 82 -28.82 0.56 2.79
CA PRO A 82 -29.13 0.22 4.16
C PRO A 82 -28.61 1.37 5.00
N ARG A 83 -29.40 1.84 5.97
CA ARG A 83 -28.95 2.85 6.94
C ARG A 83 -27.56 2.46 7.42
N ARG A 84 -26.53 3.21 6.99
CA ARG A 84 -25.13 2.82 7.14
C ARG A 84 -24.87 2.47 8.59
N SER A 85 -24.65 1.19 8.88
CA SER A 85 -24.26 0.75 10.21
C SER A 85 -22.96 1.47 10.59
N ARG A 86 -22.74 1.70 11.89
CA ARG A 86 -21.50 2.29 12.39
C ARG A 86 -20.26 1.56 11.84
N ALA A 87 -20.32 0.23 11.81
CA ALA A 87 -19.30 -0.63 11.24
C ALA A 87 -18.99 -0.32 9.75
N GLY A 88 -20.00 -0.07 8.92
CA GLY A 88 -19.77 0.28 7.51
C GLY A 88 -19.08 1.64 7.32
N ARG A 89 -19.34 2.60 8.22
CA ARG A 89 -18.64 3.90 8.20
C ARG A 89 -17.18 3.77 8.62
N GLU A 90 -16.92 3.00 9.67
CA GLU A 90 -15.56 2.73 10.16
C GLU A 90 -14.74 1.98 9.11
N ALA A 91 -15.32 0.96 8.46
CA ALA A 91 -14.66 0.25 7.35
C ALA A 91 -14.33 1.17 6.16
N THR A 92 -15.26 2.05 5.78
CA THR A 92 -15.01 3.04 4.71
C THR A 92 -13.87 3.98 5.08
N ARG A 93 -13.86 4.47 6.32
CA ARG A 93 -12.82 5.39 6.81
C ARG A 93 -11.44 4.70 6.80
N ALA A 94 -11.37 3.47 7.28
CA ALA A 94 -10.14 2.67 7.27
C ALA A 94 -9.61 2.42 5.84
N ALA A 95 -10.51 2.11 4.89
CA ALA A 95 -10.13 1.92 3.49
C ALA A 95 -9.53 3.19 2.86
N ILE A 96 -10.11 4.37 3.16
CA ILE A 96 -9.57 5.65 2.67
C ILE A 96 -8.19 5.93 3.26
N LEU A 97 -8.01 5.71 4.57
CA LEU A 97 -6.70 5.91 5.22
C LEU A 97 -5.63 4.97 4.66
N ALA A 98 -5.96 3.70 4.46
CA ALA A 98 -5.04 2.73 3.86
C ALA A 98 -4.61 3.15 2.44
N ALA A 99 -5.56 3.52 1.59
CA ALA A 99 -5.27 4.01 0.23
C ALA A 99 -4.45 5.31 0.22
N ALA A 100 -4.71 6.21 1.18
CA ALA A 100 -3.99 7.46 1.32
C ALA A 100 -2.54 7.22 1.76
N ARG A 101 -2.33 6.37 2.76
CA ARG A 101 -0.98 5.96 3.19
C ARG A 101 -0.19 5.35 2.05
N GLN A 102 -0.81 4.46 1.27
CA GLN A 102 -0.19 3.87 0.09
C GLN A 102 0.31 4.92 -0.89
N ALA A 103 -0.60 5.77 -1.35
CA ALA A 103 -0.28 6.75 -2.38
C ALA A 103 0.81 7.72 -1.90
N TRP A 104 0.76 8.16 -0.65
CA TRP A 104 1.76 9.08 -0.10
C TRP A 104 3.11 8.42 0.20
N THR A 105 3.13 7.12 0.52
CA THR A 105 4.37 6.33 0.64
C THR A 105 5.04 6.18 -0.73
N GLU A 106 4.24 6.08 -1.80
CA GLU A 106 4.73 5.91 -3.18
C GLU A 106 5.18 7.23 -3.82
N HIS A 107 4.44 8.32 -3.63
CA HIS A 107 4.57 9.55 -4.43
C HIS A 107 4.70 10.84 -3.60
N GLY A 108 4.55 10.76 -2.28
CA GLY A 108 4.60 11.95 -1.41
C GLY A 108 3.37 12.85 -1.53
N PHE A 109 3.29 13.86 -0.66
CA PHE A 109 2.08 14.66 -0.48
C PHE A 109 1.63 15.39 -1.76
N ASP A 110 2.51 16.07 -2.47
CA ASP A 110 2.12 16.97 -3.57
C ASP A 110 1.61 16.23 -4.81
N GLU A 111 2.23 15.09 -5.15
CA GLU A 111 1.90 14.32 -6.37
C GLU A 111 0.53 13.62 -6.28
N VAL A 112 0.07 13.33 -5.06
CA VAL A 112 -1.17 12.55 -4.85
C VAL A 112 -2.40 13.43 -4.71
N GLY A 113 -3.43 13.17 -5.52
CA GLY A 113 -4.71 13.86 -5.46
C GLY A 113 -5.78 13.14 -4.62
N LEU A 114 -6.73 13.88 -4.03
CA LEU A 114 -7.89 13.28 -3.32
C LEU A 114 -8.76 12.39 -4.22
N ARG A 115 -8.81 12.66 -5.54
CA ARG A 115 -9.53 11.81 -6.50
C ARG A 115 -8.85 10.47 -6.72
N GLU A 116 -7.53 10.47 -6.74
CA GLU A 116 -6.74 9.25 -6.86
C GLU A 116 -6.92 8.37 -5.62
N ILE A 117 -6.78 8.96 -4.43
CA ILE A 117 -7.03 8.25 -3.16
C ILE A 117 -8.46 7.68 -3.13
N ALA A 118 -9.46 8.47 -3.53
CA ALA A 118 -10.84 8.01 -3.59
C ALA A 118 -11.00 6.81 -4.54
N SER A 119 -10.37 6.87 -5.72
CA SER A 119 -10.37 5.79 -6.70
C SER A 119 -9.74 4.51 -6.14
N ARG A 120 -8.57 4.62 -5.50
CA ARG A 120 -7.88 3.50 -4.84
C ARG A 120 -8.72 2.88 -3.72
N ALA A 121 -9.45 3.70 -2.96
CA ALA A 121 -10.33 3.25 -1.88
C ALA A 121 -11.72 2.78 -2.35
N GLY A 122 -12.03 2.82 -3.65
CA GLY A 122 -13.34 2.43 -4.18
C GLY A 122 -14.49 3.37 -3.76
N VAL A 123 -14.20 4.64 -3.48
CA VAL A 123 -15.20 5.64 -3.03
C VAL A 123 -15.18 6.89 -3.92
N THR A 124 -16.13 7.80 -3.70
CA THR A 124 -16.15 9.10 -4.39
C THR A 124 -15.30 10.13 -3.64
N ALA A 125 -14.68 11.07 -4.37
CA ALA A 125 -13.92 12.16 -3.75
C ALA A 125 -14.77 13.04 -2.81
N ALA A 126 -16.06 13.20 -3.12
CA ALA A 126 -17.02 13.86 -2.24
C ALA A 126 -17.17 13.13 -0.90
N LEU A 127 -17.10 11.80 -0.91
CA LEU A 127 -17.15 11.02 0.32
C LEU A 127 -15.87 11.19 1.15
N VAL A 128 -14.69 11.21 0.52
CA VAL A 128 -13.42 11.50 1.21
C VAL A 128 -13.47 12.88 1.89
N ASN A 129 -13.88 13.92 1.16
CA ASN A 129 -14.03 15.26 1.73
C ASN A 129 -15.04 15.28 2.90
N ARG A 130 -16.15 14.53 2.80
CA ARG A 130 -17.10 14.40 3.90
C ARG A 130 -16.50 13.75 5.16
N TYR A 131 -15.58 12.80 5.03
CA TYR A 131 -14.97 12.12 6.19
C TYR A 131 -13.84 12.94 6.83
N PHE A 132 -13.00 13.59 6.02
CA PHE A 132 -11.74 14.18 6.49
C PHE A 132 -11.65 15.70 6.28
N GLY A 133 -12.57 16.30 5.52
CA GLY A 133 -12.57 17.72 5.19
C GLY A 133 -11.53 18.07 4.13
N THR A 134 -10.27 18.20 4.55
CA THR A 134 -9.16 18.64 3.68
C THR A 134 -8.13 17.54 3.44
N LYS A 135 -7.25 17.75 2.45
CA LYS A 135 -6.14 16.83 2.14
C LYS A 135 -5.14 16.77 3.29
N GLU A 136 -4.85 17.89 3.92
CA GLU A 136 -3.96 18.02 5.09
C GLU A 136 -4.55 17.32 6.32
N ALA A 137 -5.86 17.42 6.52
CA ALA A 137 -6.54 16.73 7.61
C ALA A 137 -6.53 15.21 7.40
N LEU A 138 -6.77 14.73 6.17
CA LEU A 138 -6.57 13.32 5.83
C LEU A 138 -5.11 12.89 6.03
N PHE A 139 -4.14 13.72 5.66
CA PHE A 139 -2.71 13.41 5.80
C PHE A 139 -2.29 13.31 7.26
N ARG A 140 -2.71 14.25 8.11
CA ARG A 140 -2.46 14.22 9.56
C ARG A 140 -2.96 12.92 10.17
N GLU A 141 -4.14 12.49 9.76
CA GLU A 141 -4.72 11.28 10.29
C GLU A 141 -4.03 10.03 9.72
N ALA A 142 -3.70 10.02 8.43
CA ALA A 142 -3.01 8.91 7.81
C ALA A 142 -1.63 8.66 8.46
N ILE A 143 -0.84 9.72 8.68
CA ILE A 143 0.50 9.60 9.26
C ILE A 143 0.48 9.26 10.76
N GLY A 144 -0.54 9.69 11.52
CA GLY A 144 -0.64 9.48 12.97
C GLY A 144 -1.38 8.22 13.41
N THR A 145 -1.72 7.31 12.50
CA THR A 145 -2.49 6.08 12.83
C THR A 145 -1.63 4.88 13.18
N GLU A 146 -0.34 4.93 12.89
CA GLU A 146 0.63 3.90 13.24
C GLU A 146 1.43 4.36 14.46
N ASP A 147 1.75 3.43 15.37
CA ASP A 147 2.64 3.72 16.49
C ASP A 147 4.03 4.03 15.90
N PRO A 148 4.56 5.26 16.07
CA PRO A 148 5.83 5.63 15.47
C PRO A 148 7.02 4.97 16.18
N SER A 149 6.80 4.36 17.36
CA SER A 149 7.88 3.68 18.06
C SER A 149 8.18 2.35 17.36
N PRO A 150 9.47 1.99 17.19
CA PRO A 150 9.77 0.59 16.90
C PRO A 150 9.12 -0.21 18.03
N ALA A 151 8.27 -1.18 17.67
CA ALA A 151 7.51 -1.94 18.65
C ALA A 151 8.45 -2.46 19.76
N GLY A 152 8.18 -2.06 21.00
CA GLY A 152 9.05 -2.38 22.12
C GLY A 152 10.25 -1.46 22.30
N LEU A 153 10.21 -0.18 21.86
CA LEU A 153 11.27 0.81 22.16
C LEU A 153 11.63 0.81 23.65
N ALA A 154 10.64 0.73 24.54
CA ALA A 154 10.85 0.64 25.99
C ALA A 154 11.53 -0.67 26.45
N ASP A 155 11.45 -1.72 25.63
CA ASP A 155 12.03 -3.04 25.89
C ASP A 155 13.43 -3.20 25.28
N ILE A 156 13.89 -2.22 24.48
CA ILE A 156 15.24 -2.22 23.92
C ILE A 156 16.24 -1.96 25.04
N ASP A 157 17.22 -2.85 25.19
CA ASP A 157 18.38 -2.63 26.04
C ASP A 157 19.16 -1.39 25.54
N PRO A 158 19.42 -0.36 26.37
CA PRO A 158 20.20 0.81 25.98
C PRO A 158 21.53 0.49 25.30
N GLY A 159 22.22 -0.59 25.70
CA GLY A 159 23.47 -1.01 25.08
C GLY A 159 23.35 -1.63 23.68
N GLN A 160 22.12 -1.91 23.23
CA GLN A 160 21.80 -2.50 21.93
C GLN A 160 21.02 -1.57 21.02
N PHE A 161 20.67 -0.37 21.50
CA PHE A 161 19.84 0.59 20.79
C PHE A 161 20.31 0.85 19.35
N GLY A 162 21.60 1.14 19.18
CA GLY A 162 22.16 1.43 17.86
C GLY A 162 22.03 0.27 16.88
N ARG A 163 22.20 -0.97 17.36
CA ARG A 163 22.05 -2.17 16.50
C ARG A 163 20.61 -2.38 16.07
N VAL A 164 19.67 -2.29 17.02
CA VAL A 164 18.23 -2.47 16.73
C VAL A 164 17.75 -1.40 15.76
N LEU A 165 18.10 -0.14 16.01
CA LEU A 165 17.67 0.94 15.14
C LEU A 165 18.37 0.93 13.78
N ALA A 166 19.64 0.53 13.70
CA ALA A 166 20.33 0.35 12.42
C ALA A 166 19.66 -0.72 11.57
N ALA A 167 19.30 -1.87 12.16
CA ALA A 167 18.54 -2.91 11.47
C ALA A 167 17.21 -2.36 10.96
N VAL A 168 16.40 -1.72 11.81
CA VAL A 168 15.10 -1.15 11.39
C VAL A 168 15.24 -0.09 10.29
N THR A 169 16.27 0.75 10.35
CA THR A 169 16.49 1.82 9.36
C THR A 169 16.99 1.28 8.02
N LEU A 170 17.90 0.30 8.06
CA LEU A 170 18.58 -0.22 6.87
C LEU A 170 17.81 -1.39 6.26
N SER A 171 17.21 -2.31 7.00
CA SER A 171 16.48 -3.44 6.40
C SER A 171 15.38 -3.01 5.42
N GLY A 172 14.87 -1.77 5.50
CA GLY A 172 13.68 -1.31 4.76
C GLY A 172 12.40 -2.04 5.18
N GLU A 173 12.54 -3.17 5.84
CA GLU A 173 11.59 -3.82 6.71
C GLU A 173 11.43 -3.00 7.98
N HIS A 174 10.64 -1.94 7.91
CA HIS A 174 9.85 -1.49 9.07
C HIS A 174 8.76 -2.53 9.45
N HIS A 175 8.99 -3.81 9.13
CA HIS A 175 8.11 -4.96 9.17
C HIS A 175 8.83 -6.14 9.82
N ALA A 176 8.81 -6.27 11.14
CA ALA A 176 9.15 -7.57 11.72
C ALA A 176 8.58 -7.89 13.09
N THR A 177 8.00 -6.95 13.84
CA THR A 177 7.47 -7.29 15.16
C THR A 177 6.19 -6.53 15.47
N VAL A 178 5.09 -6.96 14.86
CA VAL A 178 3.78 -7.22 15.48
C VAL A 178 2.77 -7.37 14.34
N GLN A 179 1.93 -8.40 14.49
CA GLN A 179 0.98 -8.89 13.52
C GLN A 179 0.10 -7.81 12.87
N ALA A 180 -0.09 -7.97 11.55
CA ALA A 180 -1.15 -7.44 10.69
C ALA A 180 -0.94 -6.08 9.98
N ARG A 181 -0.59 -6.18 8.68
CA ARG A 181 -1.20 -5.45 7.55
C ARG A 181 -1.33 -3.92 7.69
N THR A 182 -0.26 -3.22 7.35
CA THR A 182 -0.32 -2.09 6.41
C THR A 182 0.99 -2.06 5.63
N GLU A 183 0.92 -2.13 4.30
CA GLU A 183 2.06 -2.09 3.37
C GLU A 183 2.71 -0.68 3.29
N HIS A 184 2.59 0.13 4.35
CA HIS A 184 2.85 1.56 4.32
C HIS A 184 3.77 1.96 5.45
N ASP A 185 4.71 2.83 5.12
CA ASP A 185 5.76 3.26 6.03
C ASP A 185 5.63 4.76 6.27
N ALA A 186 5.24 5.12 7.50
CA ALA A 186 5.16 6.51 7.95
C ALA A 186 6.49 7.26 7.79
N HIS A 187 7.63 6.56 7.86
CA HIS A 187 8.96 7.12 7.63
C HIS A 187 9.14 7.56 6.18
N LEU A 188 8.85 6.70 5.22
CA LEU A 188 8.84 7.05 3.79
C LEU A 188 7.80 8.11 3.43
N MET A 189 6.59 8.06 4.03
CA MET A 189 5.59 9.12 3.86
C MET A 189 6.14 10.48 4.29
N LEU A 190 6.80 10.54 5.45
CA LEU A 190 7.44 11.75 5.97
C LEU A 190 8.51 12.23 5.00
N LEU A 191 9.42 11.35 4.60
CA LEU A 191 10.56 11.70 3.75
C LEU A 191 10.13 12.23 2.37
N ARG A 192 9.20 11.54 1.70
CA ARG A 192 8.71 11.97 0.38
C ARG A 192 7.86 13.24 0.44
N SER A 193 7.21 13.51 1.58
CA SER A 193 6.34 14.67 1.75
C SER A 193 7.05 15.88 2.35
N ALA A 194 8.25 15.72 2.91
CA ALA A 194 9.02 16.78 3.55
C ALA A 194 9.26 18.03 2.67
N PRO A 195 9.50 17.91 1.35
CA PRO A 195 9.66 19.07 0.48
C PRO A 195 8.38 19.92 0.30
N SER A 196 7.19 19.36 0.58
CA SER A 196 5.91 20.05 0.37
C SER A 196 5.65 21.10 1.46
N PRO A 197 5.53 22.40 1.11
CA PRO A 197 5.18 23.44 2.08
C PRO A 197 3.82 23.22 2.74
N ALA A 198 2.90 22.55 2.05
CA ALA A 198 1.56 22.24 2.56
C ALA A 198 1.58 21.09 3.59
N ALA A 199 2.50 20.13 3.44
CA ALA A 199 2.65 19.01 4.38
C ALA A 199 3.49 19.38 5.61
N GLN A 200 4.44 20.30 5.49
CA GLN A 200 5.39 20.67 6.54
C GLN A 200 4.76 20.96 7.92
N PRO A 201 3.66 21.73 8.04
CA PRO A 201 3.04 21.96 9.36
C PRO A 201 2.53 20.67 10.00
N VAL A 202 1.98 19.75 9.20
CA VAL A 202 1.49 18.45 9.67
C VAL A 202 2.65 17.53 10.06
N LEU A 203 3.71 17.51 9.24
CA LEU A 203 4.91 16.70 9.52
C LEU A 203 5.65 17.19 10.77
N ARG A 204 5.77 18.51 10.95
CA ARG A 204 6.37 19.10 12.15
C ARG A 204 5.61 18.69 13.40
N ASP A 205 4.29 18.85 13.38
CA ASP A 205 3.40 18.46 14.47
C ASP A 205 3.52 16.95 14.78
N TYR A 206 3.53 16.11 13.75
CA TYR A 206 3.74 14.67 13.88
C TYR A 206 5.09 14.33 14.54
N VAL A 207 6.18 14.92 14.06
CA VAL A 207 7.52 14.71 14.64
C VAL A 207 7.56 15.18 16.09
N GLU A 208 7.11 16.40 16.37
CA GLU A 208 7.21 17.02 17.70
C GLU A 208 6.32 16.33 18.73
N ASN A 209 5.12 15.91 18.36
CA ASN A 209 4.11 15.42 19.30
C ASN A 209 3.90 13.90 19.27
N THR A 210 4.40 13.20 18.25
CA THR A 210 4.21 11.74 18.11
C THR A 210 5.55 11.01 18.16
N VAL A 211 6.56 11.48 17.40
CA VAL A 211 7.85 10.78 17.30
C VAL A 211 8.82 11.14 18.43
N MET A 212 8.94 12.44 18.80
CA MET A 212 9.94 12.89 19.77
C MET A 212 9.66 12.42 21.19
N PRO A 213 8.42 12.50 21.72
CA PRO A 213 8.16 12.19 23.12
C PRO A 213 8.60 10.77 23.55
N PRO A 214 8.30 9.67 22.82
CA PRO A 214 8.73 8.34 23.24
C PRO A 214 10.26 8.17 23.20
N LEU A 215 10.94 8.74 22.20
CA LEU A 215 12.41 8.69 22.12
C LEU A 215 13.06 9.50 23.24
N ALA A 216 12.57 10.71 23.50
CA ALA A 216 13.07 11.53 24.60
C ALA A 216 12.82 10.83 25.95
N HIS A 217 11.66 10.20 26.13
CA HIS A 217 11.37 9.43 27.34
C HIS A 217 12.32 8.25 27.50
N TYR A 218 12.58 7.48 26.44
CA TYR A 218 13.54 6.38 26.43
C TYR A 218 14.95 6.83 26.87
N PHE A 219 15.38 8.01 26.44
CA PHE A 219 16.67 8.59 26.82
C PHE A 219 16.66 9.33 28.18
N GLY A 220 15.62 9.19 29.01
CA GLY A 220 15.54 9.73 30.37
C GLY A 220 14.73 11.02 30.54
N GLY A 221 14.19 11.60 29.45
CA GLY A 221 13.20 12.68 29.49
C GLY A 221 13.72 14.08 29.80
N ASP A 222 15.02 14.28 29.93
CA ASP A 222 15.64 15.60 30.14
C ASP A 222 15.83 16.39 28.83
N ASP A 223 16.26 17.65 28.91
CA ASP A 223 16.52 18.47 27.71
C ASP A 223 17.62 17.86 26.82
N GLN A 224 18.54 17.10 27.41
CA GLN A 224 19.58 16.38 26.66
C GLN A 224 19.01 15.17 25.91
N ALA A 225 18.06 14.45 26.51
CA ALA A 225 17.35 13.34 25.89
C ALA A 225 16.65 13.77 24.61
N ARG A 226 16.06 14.96 24.60
CA ARG A 226 15.45 15.53 23.39
C ARG A 226 16.49 15.80 22.30
N LYS A 227 17.68 16.28 22.66
CA LYS A 227 18.78 16.49 21.69
C LYS A 227 19.33 15.16 21.16
N ARG A 228 19.46 14.14 22.02
CA ARG A 228 19.87 12.79 21.63
C ARG A 228 18.86 12.17 20.67
N ALA A 229 17.57 12.26 20.99
CA ALA A 229 16.48 11.84 20.10
C ALA A 229 16.54 12.54 18.74
N ALA A 230 16.75 13.86 18.72
CA ALA A 230 16.88 14.61 17.48
C ALA A 230 18.09 14.18 16.64
N ALA A 231 19.25 13.94 17.28
CA ALA A 231 20.46 13.46 16.60
C ALA A 231 20.27 12.07 15.99
N VAL A 232 19.70 11.14 16.77
CA VAL A 232 19.36 9.78 16.32
C VAL A 232 18.45 9.83 15.09
N LEU A 233 17.39 10.64 15.14
CA LEU A 233 16.47 10.75 14.00
C LEU A 233 17.09 11.40 12.78
N ALA A 234 17.95 12.40 12.95
CA ALA A 234 18.67 13.00 11.83
C ALA A 234 19.55 11.95 11.13
N LEU A 235 20.21 11.07 11.88
CA LEU A 235 21.00 9.97 11.34
C LEU A 235 20.12 8.94 10.61
N SER A 236 19.01 8.50 11.22
CA SER A 236 18.07 7.56 10.60
C SER A 236 17.47 8.10 9.31
N LEU A 237 16.96 9.34 9.33
CA LEU A 237 16.38 9.99 8.15
C LEU A 237 17.44 10.18 7.05
N GLY A 238 18.67 10.55 7.41
CA GLY A 238 19.77 10.73 6.47
C GLY A 238 20.13 9.42 5.76
N ALA A 239 20.24 8.32 6.51
CA ALA A 239 20.49 7.00 5.96
C ALA A 239 19.39 6.58 4.98
N SER A 240 18.11 6.70 5.36
CA SER A 240 17.02 6.29 4.48
C SER A 240 16.83 7.20 3.27
N ILE A 241 17.15 8.50 3.35
CA ILE A 241 17.20 9.35 2.14
C ILE A 241 18.25 8.80 1.17
N LEU A 242 19.45 8.50 1.65
CA LEU A 242 20.55 8.05 0.81
C LEU A 242 20.32 6.65 0.22
N GLY A 243 19.78 5.72 1.01
CA GLY A 243 19.55 4.33 0.57
C GLY A 243 18.21 4.09 -0.12
N HIS A 244 17.09 4.61 0.39
CA HIS A 244 15.77 4.34 -0.19
C HIS A 244 15.38 5.30 -1.31
N ILE A 245 15.69 6.60 -1.19
CA ILE A 245 15.26 7.63 -2.15
C ILE A 245 16.30 7.83 -3.24
N LEU A 246 17.55 8.12 -2.86
CA LEU A 246 18.63 8.33 -3.81
C LEU A 246 19.27 7.03 -4.29
N ARG A 247 19.06 5.92 -3.56
CA ARG A 247 19.54 4.58 -3.91
C ARG A 247 21.03 4.54 -4.22
N THR A 248 21.83 5.16 -3.34
CA THR A 248 23.29 5.10 -3.48
C THR A 248 23.79 3.67 -3.25
N GLU A 249 24.68 3.18 -4.14
CA GLU A 249 25.00 1.74 -4.22
C GLU A 249 25.43 1.07 -2.90
N PRO A 250 26.25 1.67 -2.01
CA PRO A 250 26.62 1.00 -0.76
C PRO A 250 25.46 0.87 0.24
N LEU A 251 24.58 1.87 0.31
CA LEU A 251 23.46 1.87 1.24
C LEU A 251 22.31 1.04 0.71
N ALA A 252 21.94 1.20 -0.56
CA ALA A 252 20.87 0.41 -1.17
C ALA A 252 21.19 -1.11 -1.17
N GLN A 253 22.47 -1.50 -1.25
CA GLN A 253 22.90 -2.88 -1.09
C GLN A 253 22.76 -3.36 0.35
N ALA A 254 23.34 -2.64 1.32
CA ALA A 254 23.22 -2.98 2.73
C ALA A 254 21.74 -3.09 3.17
N GLU A 255 20.85 -2.30 2.57
CA GLU A 255 19.41 -2.37 2.83
C GLU A 255 18.76 -3.64 2.26
N SER A 256 19.02 -3.93 0.97
CA SER A 256 18.53 -5.16 0.31
C SER A 256 19.05 -6.42 0.98
N GLU A 257 20.27 -6.36 1.50
CA GLU A 257 20.95 -7.47 2.14
C GLU A 257 20.60 -7.61 3.63
N ALA A 258 20.17 -6.54 4.29
CA ALA A 258 19.61 -6.58 5.66
C ALA A 258 18.14 -7.05 5.69
N ALA A 259 17.45 -7.03 4.56
CA ALA A 259 16.21 -7.80 4.32
C ALA A 259 16.51 -9.28 3.95
N GLY A 260 17.73 -9.56 3.48
CA GLY A 260 18.31 -10.90 3.35
C GLY A 260 19.18 -11.27 4.56
N SER A 261 19.87 -12.41 4.55
CA SER A 261 20.81 -12.78 5.63
C SER A 261 22.26 -12.38 5.35
N GLU A 262 22.50 -11.38 4.50
CA GLU A 262 23.82 -11.19 3.87
C GLU A 262 24.25 -9.72 3.78
N ALA A 263 23.81 -8.87 4.73
CA ALA A 263 24.23 -7.47 4.79
C ALA A 263 25.75 -7.35 4.93
N ASP A 264 26.37 -6.43 4.19
CA ASP A 264 27.74 -5.98 4.47
C ASP A 264 27.84 -5.62 5.96
N PRO A 265 28.47 -6.50 6.76
CA PRO A 265 28.39 -6.41 8.21
C PRO A 265 29.10 -5.15 8.71
N ASP A 266 30.00 -4.58 7.92
CA ASP A 266 30.78 -3.41 8.31
C ASP A 266 29.94 -2.13 8.25
N LEU A 267 29.11 -1.94 7.22
CA LEU A 267 28.26 -0.75 7.10
C LEU A 267 27.16 -0.71 8.17
N VAL A 268 26.49 -1.84 8.41
CA VAL A 268 25.48 -1.96 9.48
C VAL A 268 26.13 -1.73 10.84
N THR A 269 27.32 -2.28 11.07
CA THR A 269 28.05 -2.09 12.33
C THR A 269 28.47 -0.64 12.54
N VAL A 270 28.99 0.05 11.52
CA VAL A 270 29.37 1.46 11.61
C VAL A 270 28.14 2.33 11.87
N PHE A 271 27.05 2.13 11.14
CA PHE A 271 25.82 2.89 11.34
C PHE A 271 25.21 2.64 12.73
N ALA A 272 25.20 1.40 13.20
CA ALA A 272 24.81 1.04 14.56
C ALA A 272 25.67 1.75 15.61
N ALA A 273 26.99 1.81 15.42
CA ALA A 273 27.89 2.52 16.33
C ALA A 273 27.63 4.03 16.33
N MET A 274 27.31 4.64 15.18
CA MET A 274 26.94 6.05 15.09
C MET A 274 25.65 6.34 15.86
N LEU A 275 24.62 5.50 15.69
CA LEU A 275 23.35 5.63 16.41
C LEU A 275 23.53 5.42 17.92
N GLN A 276 24.32 4.43 18.33
CA GLN A 276 24.64 4.17 19.72
C GLN A 276 25.39 5.36 20.34
N SER A 277 26.39 5.88 19.62
CA SER A 277 27.13 7.08 20.05
C SER A 277 26.21 8.28 20.22
N ALA A 278 25.27 8.52 19.29
CA ALA A 278 24.28 9.58 19.42
C ALA A 278 23.33 9.39 20.62
N ALA A 279 22.99 8.14 20.96
CA ALA A 279 22.20 7.77 22.12
C ALA A 279 22.94 7.92 23.45
N ASP A 280 24.26 7.72 23.47
CA ASP A 280 25.06 7.77 24.70
C ASP A 280 25.67 9.16 24.95
N THR A 281 25.83 9.99 23.91
CA THR A 281 26.53 11.27 24.02
C THR A 281 25.74 12.28 24.87
N PRO A 282 26.33 12.81 25.96
CA PRO A 282 25.72 13.91 26.70
C PRO A 282 25.80 15.20 25.89
N LEU A 283 24.65 15.68 25.40
CA LEU A 283 24.54 16.91 24.60
C LEU A 283 24.23 18.11 25.52
N GLY A 284 25.15 18.40 26.45
CA GLY A 284 25.02 19.48 27.44
C GLY A 284 26.37 20.02 27.98
N GLU A 285 26.53 21.35 27.84
CA GLU A 285 27.60 22.28 28.28
C GLU A 285 29.02 21.73 28.54
N SER A 286 29.87 21.85 27.52
CA SER A 286 31.26 22.29 27.75
C SER A 286 31.21 23.71 28.33
N ARG A 287 31.60 23.86 29.60
CA ARG A 287 31.86 25.16 30.24
C ARG A 287 32.82 26.03 29.44
#